data_AF-A0A176RTW6-F1
#
_entry.id   AF-A0A176RTW6-F1
#
_cell.length_a   1.000
_cell.length_b   1.000
_cell.length_c   1.000
_cell.angle_alpha   90.00
_cell.angle_beta   90.00
_cell.angle_gamma   90.00
#
_symmetry.space_group_name_H-M   'P 1'
#
loop_
_entity.id
_entity.type
_entity.pdbx_description
1 polymer ?
#
loop_
_entity_poly.entity_id
_entity_poly.type
_entity_poly.pdbx_seq_one_letter_code
_entity_poly.pdbx_strand_id
1 'polypeptide(L)'
;MPGDNLQAIGSGLLTPHEQLPLSKDALPDWLRTLIAQARPLAESACFTNIKQHIIARPATARQAACEVAKVYNHDTLIVGEAEQAGRTLAQQLCAANSGIYIWSSETTVHLPENPGQGGRCQHLALVAACEWAGRDDVFLLAAGTDGNDGPGDVAGALIDGGTLARGSREGLDAQQCLERADAGRFLAASGDLIYTGPTGTNVMDVLIGLKV
;
A
#
# COMPACT_ATOMS: atom_id res chain seq x y z
N MET A 1 7.18 -3.74 5.92
CA MET A 1 6.49 -4.73 6.79
C MET A 1 5.58 -3.98 7.75
N PRO A 2 4.27 -4.26 7.75
CA PRO A 2 3.35 -3.67 8.72
C PRO A 2 3.84 -3.88 10.16
N GLY A 3 3.78 -2.82 10.97
CA GLY A 3 4.16 -2.87 12.39
C GLY A 3 5.65 -2.91 12.70
N ASP A 4 6.54 -2.74 11.71
CA ASP A 4 7.98 -2.56 11.93
C ASP A 4 8.64 -3.72 12.73
N ASN A 5 8.07 -4.94 12.66
CA ASN A 5 8.53 -6.10 13.43
C ASN A 5 9.89 -6.61 12.93
N LEU A 6 10.95 -6.36 13.71
CA LEU A 6 12.32 -6.78 13.41
C LEU A 6 12.48 -8.31 13.29
N GLN A 7 11.65 -9.11 13.97
CA GLN A 7 11.70 -10.57 13.86
C GLN A 7 11.19 -11.07 12.49
N ALA A 8 10.32 -10.32 11.84
CA ALA A 8 9.81 -10.65 10.51
C ALA A 8 10.72 -10.10 9.40
N ILE A 9 11.31 -8.92 9.61
CA ILE A 9 12.20 -8.27 8.64
C ILE A 9 13.47 -9.09 8.48
N GLY A 10 13.75 -9.56 7.27
CA GLY A 10 14.93 -10.40 6.99
C GLY A 10 14.95 -11.68 7.83
N SER A 11 13.77 -12.21 8.18
CA SER A 11 13.61 -13.38 9.06
C SER A 11 14.27 -13.24 10.44
N GLY A 12 14.42 -12.00 10.94
CA GLY A 12 14.88 -11.77 12.30
C GLY A 12 16.32 -12.21 12.55
N LEU A 13 17.19 -12.13 11.54
CA LEU A 13 18.57 -12.62 11.61
C LEU A 13 19.34 -12.11 12.84
N LEU A 14 19.05 -10.89 13.28
CA LEU A 14 19.71 -10.23 14.41
C LEU A 14 18.79 -10.06 15.63
N THR A 15 17.69 -10.81 15.70
CA THR A 15 16.75 -10.79 16.83
C THR A 15 16.70 -12.15 17.52
N PRO A 16 16.41 -12.21 18.83
CA PRO A 16 16.11 -13.46 19.51
C PRO A 16 15.04 -14.26 18.77
N HIS A 17 15.27 -15.56 18.63
CA HIS A 17 14.34 -16.44 17.92
C HIS A 17 13.13 -16.79 18.78
N GLU A 18 11.94 -16.72 18.20
CA GLU A 18 10.72 -17.30 18.78
C GLU A 18 10.50 -18.71 18.24
N GLN A 19 10.15 -19.65 19.13
CA GLN A 19 9.76 -20.99 18.70
C GLN A 19 8.38 -20.93 18.06
N LEU A 20 8.32 -21.18 16.75
CA LEU A 20 7.06 -21.36 16.06
C LEU A 20 6.46 -22.75 16.38
N PRO A 21 5.14 -22.86 16.58
CA PRO A 21 4.46 -24.13 16.83
C PRO A 21 4.29 -24.92 15.53
N LEU A 22 5.40 -25.37 14.94
CA LEU A 22 5.40 -26.22 13.74
C LEU A 22 5.55 -27.69 14.17
N SER A 23 4.54 -28.50 13.86
CA SER A 23 4.63 -29.95 14.02
C SER A 23 5.60 -30.52 12.98
N LYS A 24 6.73 -31.06 13.45
CA LYS A 24 7.75 -31.68 12.60
C LYS A 24 7.28 -33.00 11.97
N ASP A 25 6.24 -33.61 12.53
CA ASP A 25 5.73 -34.91 12.11
C ASP A 25 4.97 -34.85 10.77
N ALA A 26 4.46 -33.66 10.40
CA ALA A 26 3.77 -33.43 9.13
C ALA A 26 4.71 -33.08 7.96
N LEU A 27 6.01 -32.94 8.20
CA LEU A 27 6.98 -32.52 7.18
C LEU A 27 7.44 -33.70 6.31
N PRO A 28 7.82 -33.50 5.05
CA PRO A 28 8.46 -34.55 4.26
C PRO A 28 9.80 -35.01 4.87
N ASP A 29 10.20 -36.27 4.61
CA ASP A 29 11.42 -36.86 5.20
C ASP A 29 12.70 -36.08 4.89
N TRP A 30 12.82 -35.55 3.68
CA TRP A 30 13.99 -34.75 3.29
C TRP A 30 14.10 -33.47 4.15
N LEU A 31 12.98 -32.84 4.50
CA LEU A 31 12.96 -31.62 5.30
C LEU A 31 13.23 -31.93 6.79
N ARG A 32 12.69 -33.05 7.30
CA ARG A 32 13.04 -33.57 8.63
C ARG A 32 14.55 -33.82 8.75
N THR A 33 15.15 -34.42 7.73
CA THR A 33 16.58 -34.71 7.67
C THR A 33 17.40 -33.41 7.72
N LEU A 34 17.02 -32.39 6.94
CA LEU A 34 17.68 -31.09 6.96
C LEU A 34 17.57 -30.39 8.32
N ILE A 35 16.39 -30.40 8.94
CA ILE A 35 16.17 -29.80 10.27
C ILE A 35 17.01 -30.52 11.33
N ALA A 36 17.12 -31.84 11.28
CA ALA A 36 17.93 -32.61 12.22
C ALA A 36 19.44 -32.31 12.09
N GLN A 37 19.90 -31.86 10.93
CA GLN A 37 21.29 -31.47 10.66
C GLN A 37 21.55 -29.97 10.88
N ALA A 38 20.49 -29.17 11.05
CA ALA A 38 20.62 -27.74 11.25
C ALA A 38 21.35 -27.41 12.56
N ARG A 39 22.16 -26.35 12.54
CA ARG A 39 22.79 -25.86 13.77
C ARG A 39 21.72 -25.35 14.73
N PRO A 40 21.92 -25.49 16.05
CA PRO A 40 21.08 -24.84 17.04
C PRO A 40 20.96 -23.34 16.76
N LEU A 41 19.77 -22.81 16.96
CA LEU A 41 19.52 -21.37 16.93
C LEU A 41 20.35 -20.67 18.02
N ALA A 42 20.75 -19.43 17.77
CA ALA A 42 21.52 -18.66 18.75
C ALA A 42 20.67 -18.37 19.99
N GLU A 43 21.27 -18.43 21.17
CA GLU A 43 20.57 -18.08 22.42
C GLU A 43 20.25 -16.58 22.48
N SER A 44 19.17 -16.21 23.15
CA SER A 44 18.75 -14.80 23.28
C SER A 44 19.85 -13.89 23.85
N ALA A 45 20.73 -14.42 24.70
CA ALA A 45 21.86 -13.70 25.28
C ALA A 45 22.83 -13.14 24.22
N CYS A 46 22.98 -13.82 23.07
CA CYS A 46 23.86 -13.41 21.97
C CYS A 46 23.45 -12.06 21.34
N PHE A 47 22.20 -11.64 21.51
CA PHE A 47 21.65 -10.43 20.88
C PHE A 47 21.67 -9.20 21.80
N THR A 48 22.04 -9.35 23.07
CA THR A 48 21.96 -8.30 24.11
C THR A 48 22.78 -7.05 23.79
N ASN A 49 23.89 -7.19 23.06
CA ASN A 49 24.76 -6.09 22.65
C ASN A 49 24.45 -5.56 21.24
N ILE A 50 23.43 -6.08 20.56
CA ILE A 50 23.05 -5.67 19.22
C ILE A 50 22.02 -4.55 19.31
N LYS A 51 22.39 -3.35 18.84
CA LYS A 51 21.47 -2.21 18.70
C LYS A 51 20.91 -2.18 17.29
N GLN A 52 19.59 -2.12 17.18
CA GLN A 52 18.87 -2.10 15.91
C GLN A 52 18.10 -0.80 15.79
N HIS A 53 18.18 -0.16 14.63
CA HIS A 53 17.52 1.11 14.34
C HIS A 53 16.78 1.00 13.01
N ILE A 54 15.49 1.32 13.02
CA ILE A 54 14.69 1.43 11.79
C ILE A 54 14.85 2.85 11.27
N ILE A 55 15.55 2.98 10.15
CA ILE A 55 15.86 4.29 9.54
C ILE A 55 14.85 4.69 8.45
N ALA A 56 14.07 3.74 7.94
CA ALA A 56 13.05 3.96 6.93
C ALA A 56 11.82 3.11 7.24
N ARG A 57 10.65 3.75 7.27
CA ARG A 57 9.33 3.17 7.55
C ARG A 57 8.26 4.11 6.96
N PRO A 58 6.97 3.70 6.86
CA PRO A 58 5.95 4.56 6.28
C PRO A 58 5.84 5.93 6.98
N ALA A 59 6.03 5.95 8.30
CA ALA A 59 6.05 7.20 9.07
C ALA A 59 7.16 8.16 8.61
N THR A 60 8.31 7.66 8.16
CA THR A 60 9.40 8.48 7.59
C THR A 60 8.94 9.18 6.31
N ALA A 61 8.24 8.46 5.42
CA ALA A 61 7.70 9.04 4.19
C ALA A 61 6.63 10.12 4.49
N ARG A 62 5.75 9.88 5.46
CA ARG A 62 4.75 10.88 5.87
C ARG A 62 5.39 12.11 6.52
N GLN A 63 6.39 11.91 7.38
CA GLN A 63 7.10 13.00 8.04
C GLN A 63 7.79 13.93 7.03
N ALA A 64 8.35 13.39 5.93
CA ALA A 64 8.92 14.21 4.87
C ALA A 64 7.89 15.16 4.24
N ALA A 65 6.61 14.76 4.13
CA ALA A 65 5.56 15.66 3.65
C ALA A 65 5.23 16.78 4.65
N CYS A 66 5.30 16.49 5.96
CA CYS A 66 5.13 17.49 7.02
C CYS A 66 6.21 18.58 7.00
N GLU A 67 7.39 18.29 6.45
CA GLU A 67 8.49 19.27 6.31
C GLU A 67 8.23 20.26 5.16
N VAL A 68 7.42 19.88 4.17
CA VAL A 68 7.13 20.70 2.99
C VAL A 68 5.88 21.56 3.18
N ALA A 69 4.87 21.07 3.90
CA ALA A 69 3.63 21.79 4.11
C ALA A 69 2.98 21.48 5.47
N LYS A 70 2.05 22.35 5.90
CA LYS A 70 1.18 22.05 7.04
C LYS A 70 0.17 20.98 6.62
N VAL A 71 0.34 19.77 7.13
CA VAL A 71 -0.52 18.61 6.83
C VAL A 71 -1.22 18.09 8.08
N TYR A 72 -2.38 17.48 7.87
CA TYR A 72 -3.04 16.60 8.83
C TYR A 72 -2.44 15.19 8.66
N ASN A 73 -1.42 14.88 9.46
CA ASN A 73 -0.74 13.58 9.43
C ASN A 73 -1.52 12.53 10.24
N HIS A 74 -1.98 11.47 9.57
CA HIS A 74 -2.66 10.34 10.19
C HIS A 74 -1.68 9.21 10.46
N ASP A 75 -1.50 8.88 11.74
CA ASP A 75 -0.48 7.91 12.15
C ASP A 75 -0.89 6.44 11.99
N THR A 76 -2.19 6.18 11.86
CA THR A 76 -2.72 4.83 11.67
C THR A 76 -2.47 4.35 10.24
N LEU A 77 -1.81 3.20 10.11
CA LEU A 77 -1.65 2.51 8.82
C LEU A 77 -3.01 1.98 8.35
N ILE A 78 -3.40 2.30 7.12
CA ILE A 78 -4.59 1.78 6.48
C ILE A 78 -4.27 0.40 5.91
N VAL A 79 -5.00 -0.62 6.36
CA VAL A 79 -4.83 -2.02 5.94
C VAL A 79 -6.19 -2.63 5.58
N GLY A 80 -6.17 -3.79 4.93
CA GLY A 80 -7.38 -4.49 4.47
C GLY A 80 -7.74 -4.14 3.04
N GLU A 81 -9.01 -4.32 2.66
CA GLU A 81 -9.44 -4.19 1.27
C GLU A 81 -9.38 -2.75 0.74
N ALA A 82 -8.76 -2.58 -0.42
CA ALA A 82 -8.59 -1.30 -1.11
C ALA A 82 -9.92 -0.63 -1.43
N GLU A 83 -10.96 -1.40 -1.74
CA GLU A 83 -12.29 -0.87 -1.99
C GLU A 83 -12.88 -0.20 -0.75
N GLN A 84 -12.88 -0.89 0.39
CA GLN A 84 -13.41 -0.32 1.63
C GLN A 84 -12.57 0.88 2.09
N ALA A 85 -11.24 0.78 1.98
CA ALA A 85 -10.33 1.86 2.31
C ALA A 85 -10.57 3.10 1.44
N GLY A 86 -10.71 2.94 0.12
CA GLY A 86 -10.98 4.02 -0.82
C GLY A 86 -12.29 4.74 -0.51
N ARG A 87 -13.36 3.98 -0.25
CA ARG A 87 -14.67 4.53 0.10
C ARG A 87 -14.65 5.30 1.43
N THR A 88 -14.00 4.75 2.45
CA THR A 88 -13.87 5.40 3.75
C THR A 88 -13.02 6.67 3.67
N LEU A 89 -11.88 6.63 2.97
CA LEU A 89 -11.03 7.79 2.78
C LEU A 89 -11.75 8.89 2.00
N ALA A 90 -12.52 8.49 0.97
CA ALA A 90 -13.30 9.40 0.16
C ALA A 90 -14.33 10.19 0.98
N GLN A 91 -15.07 9.48 1.83
CA GLN A 91 -16.05 10.08 2.74
C GLN A 91 -15.39 10.99 3.79
N GLN A 92 -14.26 10.54 4.36
CA GLN A 92 -13.50 11.33 5.33
C GLN A 92 -13.01 12.64 4.74
N LEU A 93 -12.37 12.62 3.57
CA LEU A 93 -11.83 13.82 2.94
C LEU A 93 -12.94 14.79 2.49
N CYS A 94 -14.06 14.28 1.96
CA CYS A 94 -15.23 15.09 1.59
C CYS A 94 -15.80 15.90 2.76
N ALA A 95 -15.80 15.31 3.97
CA ALA A 95 -16.32 15.94 5.18
C ALA A 95 -15.27 16.77 5.94
N ALA A 96 -14.02 16.77 5.46
CA ALA A 96 -12.91 17.43 6.10
C ALA A 96 -12.89 18.95 5.84
N ASN A 97 -12.14 19.67 6.66
CA ASN A 97 -11.82 21.08 6.40
C ASN A 97 -10.79 21.17 5.27
N SER A 98 -10.67 22.36 4.66
CA SER A 98 -9.62 22.61 3.68
C SER A 98 -8.22 22.34 4.26
N GLY A 99 -7.40 21.60 3.52
CA GLY A 99 -6.06 21.22 3.95
C GLY A 99 -5.51 20.02 3.20
N ILE A 100 -4.26 19.67 3.54
CA ILE A 100 -3.57 18.50 3.02
C ILE A 100 -3.60 17.42 4.10
N TYR A 101 -4.02 16.22 3.73
CA TYR A 101 -4.15 15.06 4.60
C TYR A 101 -3.20 13.98 4.10
N ILE A 102 -2.50 13.31 5.02
CA ILE A 102 -1.55 12.27 4.64
C ILE A 102 -1.77 11.00 5.46
N TRP A 103 -1.76 9.87 4.77
CA TRP A 103 -1.84 8.53 5.34
C TRP A 103 -0.76 7.64 4.74
N SER A 104 -0.59 6.48 5.36
CA SER A 104 0.07 5.35 4.72
C SER A 104 -0.91 4.21 4.59
N SER A 105 -0.75 3.40 3.54
CA SER A 105 -1.54 2.20 3.36
C SER A 105 -0.69 0.99 2.99
N GLU A 106 -1.29 -0.18 3.20
CA GLU A 106 -0.84 -1.47 2.68
C GLU A 106 -2.12 -2.29 2.47
N THR A 107 -2.93 -1.87 1.50
CA THR A 107 -4.22 -2.50 1.20
C THR A 107 -4.08 -3.70 0.28
N THR A 108 -5.14 -4.49 0.17
CA THR A 108 -5.23 -5.65 -0.72
C THR A 108 -6.37 -5.48 -1.71
N VAL A 109 -6.26 -6.17 -2.84
CA VAL A 109 -7.34 -6.29 -3.83
C VAL A 109 -7.62 -7.77 -4.01
N HIS A 110 -8.87 -8.17 -3.84
CA HIS A 110 -9.32 -9.50 -4.26
C HIS A 110 -9.31 -9.61 -5.78
N LEU A 111 -8.42 -10.44 -6.32
CA LEU A 111 -8.33 -10.67 -7.75
C LEU A 111 -9.37 -11.71 -8.20
N PRO A 112 -10.18 -11.42 -9.24
CA PRO A 112 -10.99 -12.44 -9.89
C PRO A 112 -10.10 -13.44 -10.66
N GLU A 113 -10.68 -14.51 -11.20
CA GLU A 113 -9.95 -15.55 -11.94
C GLU A 113 -9.13 -15.00 -13.12
N ASN A 114 -9.67 -13.98 -13.80
CA ASN A 114 -9.03 -13.31 -14.93
C ASN A 114 -8.98 -11.80 -14.66
N PRO A 115 -8.05 -11.35 -13.80
CA PRO A 115 -7.96 -9.94 -13.44
C PRO A 115 -7.49 -9.11 -14.64
N GLY A 116 -7.95 -7.86 -14.69
CA GLY A 116 -7.41 -6.84 -15.57
C GLY A 116 -6.08 -6.29 -15.07
N GLN A 117 -5.78 -5.05 -15.45
CA GLN A 117 -4.54 -4.38 -15.08
C GLN A 117 -4.79 -3.34 -13.98
N GLY A 118 -3.93 -3.36 -12.96
CA GLY A 118 -3.92 -2.37 -11.89
C GLY A 118 -3.30 -2.92 -10.61
N GLY A 119 -3.20 -2.05 -9.61
CA GLY A 119 -2.75 -2.39 -8.27
C GLY A 119 -3.68 -1.86 -7.19
N ARG A 120 -3.25 -2.00 -5.94
CA ARG A 120 -4.02 -1.62 -4.75
C ARG A 120 -4.21 -0.10 -4.64
N CYS A 121 -3.21 0.70 -5.00
CA CYS A 121 -3.32 2.16 -4.98
C CYS A 121 -4.24 2.66 -6.09
N GLN A 122 -4.11 2.12 -7.30
CA GLN A 122 -4.98 2.41 -8.44
C GLN A 122 -6.44 2.02 -8.13
N HIS A 123 -6.66 0.84 -7.55
CA HIS A 123 -8.00 0.39 -7.19
C HIS A 123 -8.62 1.31 -6.12
N LEU A 124 -7.87 1.63 -5.06
CA LEU A 124 -8.29 2.57 -4.01
C LEU A 124 -8.64 3.94 -4.60
N ALA A 125 -7.79 4.47 -5.48
CA ALA A 125 -8.01 5.75 -6.14
C ALA A 125 -9.28 5.72 -6.99
N LEU A 126 -9.48 4.71 -7.84
CA LEU A 126 -10.68 4.64 -8.69
C LEU A 126 -11.96 4.55 -7.85
N VAL A 127 -11.94 3.82 -6.73
CA VAL A 127 -13.08 3.80 -5.79
C VAL A 127 -13.34 5.19 -5.20
N ALA A 128 -12.30 5.91 -4.80
CA ALA A 128 -12.46 7.28 -4.31
C ALA A 128 -12.99 8.23 -5.39
N ALA A 129 -12.56 8.09 -6.65
CA ALA A 129 -13.10 8.86 -7.78
C ALA A 129 -14.61 8.61 -7.97
N CYS A 130 -15.08 7.37 -7.78
CA CYS A 130 -16.51 7.03 -7.82
C CYS A 130 -17.34 7.83 -6.81
N GLU A 131 -16.80 8.10 -5.62
CA GLU A 131 -17.48 8.85 -4.56
C GLU A 131 -17.44 10.37 -4.76
N TRP A 132 -16.57 10.88 -5.64
CA TRP A 132 -16.30 12.31 -5.83
C TRP A 132 -16.72 12.87 -7.19
N ALA A 133 -17.48 12.09 -7.98
CA ALA A 133 -17.90 12.49 -9.32
C ALA A 133 -18.46 13.92 -9.37
N GLY A 134 -17.84 14.78 -10.17
CA GLY A 134 -18.26 16.16 -10.40
C GLY A 134 -17.86 17.17 -9.33
N ARG A 135 -17.10 16.78 -8.30
CA ARG A 135 -16.52 17.70 -7.33
C ARG A 135 -15.27 18.39 -7.88
N ASP A 136 -15.03 19.62 -7.43
CA ASP A 136 -13.88 20.44 -7.81
C ASP A 136 -12.96 20.79 -6.62
N ASP A 137 -13.26 20.25 -5.44
CA ASP A 137 -12.66 20.62 -4.17
C ASP A 137 -11.88 19.50 -3.48
N VAL A 138 -11.72 18.34 -4.14
CA VAL A 138 -11.05 17.16 -3.59
C VAL A 138 -10.13 16.51 -4.62
N PHE A 139 -8.93 16.14 -4.17
CA PHE A 139 -7.91 15.44 -4.94
C PHE A 139 -7.27 14.36 -4.10
N LEU A 140 -6.82 13.26 -4.73
CA LEU A 140 -6.10 12.19 -4.04
C LEU A 140 -4.97 11.65 -4.89
N LEU A 141 -3.77 11.66 -4.33
CA LEU A 141 -2.66 10.82 -4.76
C LEU A 141 -2.68 9.54 -3.93
N ALA A 142 -2.68 8.39 -4.58
CA ALA A 142 -2.38 7.09 -3.97
C ALA A 142 -1.22 6.46 -4.73
N ALA A 143 -0.10 6.18 -4.06
CA ALA A 143 1.09 5.65 -4.72
C ALA A 143 1.92 4.71 -3.84
N GLY A 144 2.44 3.64 -4.45
CA GLY A 144 3.47 2.77 -3.89
C GLY A 144 4.81 3.50 -3.83
N THR A 145 5.47 3.46 -2.68
CA THR A 145 6.73 4.19 -2.48
C THR A 145 7.92 3.57 -3.21
N ASP A 146 7.79 2.34 -3.70
CA ASP A 146 8.75 1.67 -4.59
C ASP A 146 8.62 2.09 -6.06
N GLY A 147 7.57 2.85 -6.37
CA GLY A 147 7.27 3.30 -7.72
C GLY A 147 6.50 2.27 -8.53
N ASN A 148 5.93 1.25 -7.88
CA ASN A 148 5.14 0.22 -8.55
C ASN A 148 3.87 -0.14 -7.76
N ASP A 149 2.76 -0.26 -8.48
CA ASP A 149 1.46 -0.64 -7.96
C ASP A 149 0.79 -1.65 -8.91
N GLY A 150 0.87 -2.93 -8.56
CA GLY A 150 0.42 -4.01 -9.43
C GLY A 150 1.45 -4.36 -10.51
N PRO A 151 1.03 -4.91 -11.66
CA PRO A 151 1.94 -5.24 -12.75
C PRO A 151 2.28 -3.99 -13.58
N GLY A 152 3.57 -3.76 -13.85
CA GLY A 152 4.03 -2.71 -14.77
C GLY A 152 5.06 -1.76 -14.16
N ASP A 153 4.97 -0.48 -14.53
CA ASP A 153 5.84 0.62 -14.12
C ASP A 153 5.04 1.81 -13.55
N VAL A 154 3.76 1.57 -13.23
CA VAL A 154 2.82 2.54 -12.67
C VAL A 154 2.97 2.54 -11.16
N ALA A 155 3.22 3.69 -10.55
CA ALA A 155 3.34 3.82 -9.10
C ALA A 155 1.98 3.92 -8.40
N GLY A 156 0.94 4.36 -9.11
CA GLY A 156 -0.39 4.58 -8.57
C GLY A 156 -1.18 5.58 -9.42
N ALA A 157 -1.97 6.44 -8.78
CA ALA A 157 -2.80 7.42 -9.48
C ALA A 157 -3.00 8.73 -8.70
N LEU A 158 -3.19 9.82 -9.44
CA LEU A 158 -3.60 11.13 -8.95
C LEU A 158 -4.96 11.46 -9.56
N ILE A 159 -6.00 11.47 -8.73
CA ILE A 159 -7.38 11.63 -9.16
C ILE A 159 -8.00 12.93 -8.63
N ASP A 160 -9.01 13.41 -9.36
CA ASP A 160 -9.92 14.49 -9.01
C ASP A 160 -11.38 14.10 -9.28
N GLY A 161 -12.34 14.99 -9.00
CA GLY A 161 -13.76 14.73 -9.32
C GLY A 161 -14.10 14.69 -10.81
N GLY A 162 -13.16 15.05 -11.70
CA GLY A 162 -13.28 14.94 -13.15
C GLY A 162 -12.86 13.57 -13.72
N THR A 163 -12.16 12.75 -12.92
CA THR A 163 -11.61 11.43 -13.28
C THR A 163 -12.62 10.54 -13.99
N LEU A 164 -13.81 10.36 -13.41
CA LEU A 164 -14.85 9.51 -14.01
C LEU A 164 -15.33 10.06 -15.36
N ALA A 165 -15.51 11.37 -15.46
CA ALA A 165 -15.95 11.99 -16.70
C ALA A 165 -14.90 11.83 -17.81
N ARG A 166 -13.60 11.87 -17.49
CA ARG A 166 -12.52 11.59 -18.46
C ARG A 166 -12.54 10.12 -18.88
N GLY A 167 -12.53 9.17 -17.95
CA GLY A 167 -12.52 7.74 -18.27
C GLY A 167 -13.77 7.28 -19.04
N SER A 168 -14.95 7.79 -18.70
CA SER A 168 -16.19 7.45 -19.42
C SER A 168 -16.28 8.03 -20.83
N ARG A 169 -15.61 9.15 -21.13
CA ARG A 169 -15.51 9.65 -22.52
C ARG A 169 -14.76 8.69 -23.43
N GLU A 170 -13.84 7.92 -22.87
CA GLU A 170 -13.12 6.84 -23.58
C GLU A 170 -13.93 5.52 -23.63
N GLY A 171 -15.20 5.55 -23.23
CA GLY A 171 -16.10 4.40 -23.29
C GLY A 171 -15.92 3.38 -22.17
N LEU A 172 -15.28 3.76 -21.07
CA LEU A 172 -15.06 2.88 -19.91
C LEU A 172 -16.09 3.10 -18.80
N ASP A 173 -16.49 1.99 -18.17
CA ASP A 173 -17.31 1.99 -16.97
C ASP A 173 -16.44 1.69 -15.75
N ALA A 174 -16.44 2.60 -14.77
CA ALA A 174 -15.57 2.48 -13.60
C ALA A 174 -15.92 1.28 -12.74
N GLN A 175 -17.21 0.99 -12.57
CA GLN A 175 -17.67 -0.11 -11.72
C GLN A 175 -17.29 -1.46 -12.32
N GLN A 176 -17.46 -1.64 -13.63
CA GLN A 176 -16.99 -2.82 -14.35
C GLN A 176 -15.46 -2.98 -14.28
N CYS A 177 -14.71 -1.87 -14.33
CA CYS A 177 -13.25 -1.93 -14.18
C CYS A 177 -12.86 -2.37 -12.76
N LEU A 178 -13.53 -1.85 -11.73
CA LEU A 178 -13.29 -2.26 -10.34
C LEU A 178 -13.60 -3.74 -10.13
N GLU A 179 -14.76 -4.22 -10.58
CA GLU A 179 -15.17 -5.64 -10.49
C GLU A 179 -14.16 -6.59 -11.16
N ARG A 180 -13.48 -6.13 -12.20
CA ARG A 180 -12.49 -6.91 -12.95
C ARG A 180 -11.06 -6.73 -12.43
N ALA A 181 -10.84 -5.99 -11.35
CA ALA A 181 -9.51 -5.57 -10.90
C ALA A 181 -8.69 -4.89 -12.03
N ASP A 182 -9.34 -4.03 -12.81
CA ASP A 182 -8.85 -3.38 -14.03
C ASP A 182 -8.79 -1.85 -13.90
N ALA A 183 -8.56 -1.37 -12.67
CA ALA A 183 -8.54 0.06 -12.36
C ALA A 183 -7.46 0.82 -13.16
N GLY A 184 -6.33 0.17 -13.45
CA GLY A 184 -5.25 0.75 -14.24
C GLY A 184 -5.67 1.10 -15.66
N ARG A 185 -6.50 0.28 -16.30
CA ARG A 185 -7.05 0.59 -17.64
C ARG A 185 -7.96 1.81 -17.60
N PHE A 186 -8.80 1.92 -16.57
CA PHE A 186 -9.67 3.10 -16.41
C PHE A 186 -8.85 4.37 -16.20
N LEU A 187 -7.89 4.32 -15.29
CA LEU A 187 -7.06 5.47 -14.92
C LEU A 187 -6.09 5.87 -16.03
N ALA A 188 -5.63 4.91 -16.86
CA ALA A 188 -4.89 5.21 -18.08
C ALA A 188 -5.74 6.02 -19.06
N ALA A 189 -6.99 5.61 -19.27
CA ALA A 189 -7.91 6.28 -20.17
C ALA A 189 -8.31 7.68 -19.65
N SER A 190 -8.42 7.85 -18.33
CA SER A 190 -8.69 9.16 -17.72
C SER A 190 -7.46 10.07 -17.65
N GLY A 191 -6.25 9.54 -17.88
CA GLY A 191 -4.99 10.27 -17.85
C GLY A 191 -4.42 10.49 -16.44
N ASP A 192 -4.84 9.69 -15.46
CA ASP A 192 -4.63 9.92 -14.03
C ASP A 192 -3.56 9.00 -13.40
N LEU A 193 -2.89 8.18 -14.20
CA LEU A 193 -1.80 7.33 -13.73
C LEU A 193 -0.56 8.14 -13.37
N ILE A 194 0.12 7.70 -12.32
CA ILE A 194 1.38 8.29 -11.86
C ILE A 194 2.53 7.32 -12.12
N TYR A 195 3.56 7.83 -12.79
CA TYR A 195 4.79 7.11 -13.09
C TYR A 195 5.95 7.83 -12.39
N THR A 196 6.61 7.14 -11.48
CA THR A 196 7.83 7.63 -10.83
C THR A 196 9.08 6.94 -11.37
N GLY A 197 8.90 5.78 -12.00
CA GLY A 197 9.97 4.79 -12.16
C GLY A 197 10.37 4.17 -10.81
N PRO A 198 11.34 3.24 -10.81
CA PRO A 198 11.81 2.60 -9.60
C PRO A 198 12.48 3.62 -8.68
N THR A 199 11.99 3.76 -7.46
CA THR A 199 12.51 4.75 -6.50
C THR A 199 13.73 4.25 -5.72
N GLY A 200 13.98 2.93 -5.75
CA GLY A 200 15.07 2.29 -5.01
C GLY A 200 14.80 2.09 -3.51
N THR A 201 13.56 2.29 -3.05
CA THR A 201 13.14 2.06 -1.66
C THR A 201 11.76 1.41 -1.62
N ASN A 202 11.32 0.88 -0.47
CA ASN A 202 9.94 0.47 -0.26
C ASN A 202 9.57 0.61 1.22
N VAL A 203 8.66 1.53 1.51
CA VAL A 203 8.06 1.73 2.82
C VAL A 203 6.53 1.73 2.75
N MET A 204 5.97 0.82 1.92
CA MET A 204 4.54 0.65 1.66
C MET A 204 3.96 1.79 0.81
N ASP A 205 2.68 2.12 0.95
CA ASP A 205 2.04 3.16 0.15
C ASP A 205 1.95 4.50 0.90
N VAL A 206 1.89 5.59 0.14
CA VAL A 206 1.56 6.93 0.62
C VAL A 206 0.26 7.41 -0.04
N LEU A 207 -0.65 7.93 0.78
CA LEU A 207 -1.89 8.56 0.31
C LEU A 207 -1.86 10.03 0.70
N ILE A 208 -2.06 10.94 -0.25
CA ILE A 208 -2.09 12.39 -0.02
C ILE A 208 -3.41 12.93 -0.56
N GLY A 209 -4.29 13.36 0.34
CA GLY A 209 -5.55 14.00 0.02
C GLY A 209 -5.42 15.52 0.10
N LEU A 210 -5.95 16.25 -0.88
CA LEU A 210 -6.11 17.70 -0.81
C LEU A 210 -7.61 18.02 -0.78
N LYS A 211 -8.02 18.77 0.24
CA LYS A 211 -9.35 19.39 0.34
C LYS A 211 -9.18 20.90 0.18
N VAL A 212 -9.92 21.50 -0.74
CA VAL A 212 -9.95 22.96 -0.99
C VAL A 212 -11.16 23.59 -0.32
#